data_AF-A0AB73T275-F1
#
_entry.id   AF-A0AB73T275-F1
#
_cell.length_a   1.000
_cell.length_b   1.000
_cell.length_c   1.000
_cell.angle_alpha   90.00
_cell.angle_beta   90.00
_cell.angle_gamma   90.00
#
_symmetry.space_group_name_H-M   'P 1'
#
loop_
_entity.id
_entity.type
_entity.pdbx_description
1 polymer ?
#
loop_
_entity_poly.entity_id
_entity_poly.type
_entity_poly.pdbx_seq_one_letter_code
_entity_poly.pdbx_strand_id
1 'polypeptide(L)' 'MIDNQELPIGFTMELAEHSDVLNYFAGLPKSQQDQLVDGARNVNSKSEMRSYVENIGRTAGVSTEENPAGNPMKG' A
#
# COMPACT_ATOMS: atom_id res chain seq x y z
N MET A 1 -3.08 13.31 23.27
CA MET A 1 -4.23 12.49 22.80
C MET A 1 -3.63 11.45 21.88
N ILE A 2 -3.90 10.16 22.11
CA ILE A 2 -3.43 9.09 21.23
C ILE A 2 -4.48 9.03 20.13
N ASP A 3 -4.21 9.66 19.00
CA ASP A 3 -5.03 9.49 17.82
C ASP A 3 -4.86 8.04 17.35
N ASN A 4 -5.83 7.20 17.69
CA ASN A 4 -6.07 5.93 17.02
C ASN A 4 -6.52 6.25 15.58
N GLN A 5 -5.59 6.77 14.77
CA GLN A 5 -5.79 6.98 13.34
C GLN A 5 -5.86 5.59 12.72
N GLU A 6 -7.05 5.00 12.71
CA GLU A 6 -7.33 3.82 11.91
C GLU A 6 -6.87 4.08 10.47
N LEU A 7 -6.21 3.09 9.89
CA LEU A 7 -5.75 3.16 8.51
C LEU A 7 -6.95 3.33 7.58
N PRO A 8 -6.85 4.15 6.51
CA PRO A 8 -7.89 4.20 5.50
C PRO A 8 -8.21 2.78 5.01
N ILE A 9 -9.50 2.45 4.93
CA ILE A 9 -9.93 1.08 4.59
C ILE A 9 -9.34 0.65 3.23
N GLY A 10 -9.41 1.52 2.22
CA GLY A 10 -8.82 1.25 0.90
C GLY A 10 -7.31 1.02 0.96
N PHE A 11 -6.60 1.75 1.82
CA PHE A 11 -5.16 1.56 1.99
C PHE A 11 -4.84 0.20 2.62
N THR A 12 -5.60 -0.19 3.65
CA THR A 12 -5.45 -1.49 4.31
C THR A 12 -5.76 -2.64 3.35
N MET A 13 -6.79 -2.49 2.51
CA MET A 13 -7.17 -3.51 1.50
C MET A 13 -6.06 -3.69 0.47
N GLU A 14 -5.56 -2.61 -0.13
CA GLU A 14 -4.52 -2.70 -1.16
C GLU A 14 -3.18 -3.19 -0.56
N LEU A 15 -2.81 -2.78 0.66
CA LEU A 15 -1.64 -3.34 1.34
C LEU A 15 -1.77 -4.86 1.57
N ALA A 16 -2.97 -5.36 1.91
CA ALA A 16 -3.20 -6.79 2.07
C ALA A 16 -3.08 -7.57 0.74
N GLU A 17 -3.42 -6.94 -0.40
CA GLU A 17 -3.20 -7.51 -1.74
C GLU A 17 -1.70 -7.55 -2.12
N HIS A 18 -0.88 -6.66 -1.53
CA HIS A 18 0.55 -6.56 -1.78
C HIS A 18 1.39 -6.88 -0.52
N SER A 19 1.47 -8.16 -0.16
CA SER A 19 2.10 -8.63 1.10
C SER A 19 3.53 -8.10 1.32
N ASP A 20 4.34 -7.97 0.28
CA ASP A 20 5.71 -7.45 0.43
C ASP A 20 5.74 -5.94 0.71
N VAL A 21 4.80 -5.19 0.13
CA VAL A 21 4.63 -3.76 0.41
C VAL A 21 4.09 -3.54 1.81
N LEU A 22 3.19 -4.40 2.28
CA LEU A 22 2.73 -4.41 3.67
C LEU A 22 3.88 -4.67 4.65
N ASN A 23 4.72 -5.67 4.38
CA ASN A 23 5.88 -5.97 5.22
C ASN A 23 6.87 -4.79 5.26
N TYR A 24 7.12 -4.17 4.11
CA TYR A 24 7.93 -2.95 4.04
C TYR A 24 7.31 -1.83 4.87
N PHE A 25 6.02 -1.51 4.65
CA PHE A 25 5.30 -0.47 5.38
C PHE A 25 5.34 -0.70 6.90
N ALA A 26 5.07 -1.92 7.36
CA ALA A 26 5.08 -2.28 8.77
C ALA A 26 6.47 -2.15 9.41
N GLY A 27 7.54 -2.28 8.63
CA GLY A 27 8.92 -2.10 9.06
C GLY A 27 9.39 -0.64 9.12
N LEU A 28 8.63 0.32 8.57
CA LEU A 28 9.01 1.72 8.56
C LEU A 28 8.91 2.35 9.97
N PRO A 29 9.74 3.37 10.28
CA PRO A 29 9.50 4.23 11.43
C PRO A 29 8.08 4.81 11.42
N LYS A 30 7.48 4.98 12.60
CA LYS A 30 6.10 5.48 12.74
C LYS A 30 5.84 6.80 12.00
N SER A 31 6.82 7.71 11.98
CA SER A 31 6.72 8.97 11.24
C SER A 31 6.60 8.79 9.73
N GLN A 32 7.28 7.79 9.16
CA GLN A 32 7.17 7.47 7.73
C GLN A 32 5.87 6.73 7.43
N GLN A 33 5.42 5.84 8.33
CA GLN A 33 4.09 5.24 8.22
C GLN A 33 3.01 6.33 8.22
N ASP A 34 3.10 7.31 9.11
CA ASP A 34 2.13 8.42 9.20
C ASP A 34 2.11 9.28 7.93
N GLN A 35 3.27 9.58 7.34
CA GLN A 35 3.34 10.28 6.05
C GLN A 35 2.64 9.51 4.93
N LEU A 36 2.77 8.18 4.90
CA LEU A 36 2.11 7.34 3.90
C LEU A 36 0.60 7.23 4.16
N VAL A 37 0.19 7.14 5.43
CA VAL A 37 -1.21 7.14 5.83
C VAL A 37 -1.89 8.45 5.48
N ASP A 38 -1.24 9.58 5.74
CA ASP A 38 -1.75 10.90 5.40
C ASP A 38 -1.84 11.08 3.88
N GLY A 39 -0.87 10.57 3.12
CA GLY A 39 -0.97 10.51 1.66
C GLY A 39 -2.18 9.70 1.19
N ALA A 40 -2.38 8.51 1.75
CA ALA A 40 -3.51 7.64 1.43
C ALA A 40 -4.87 8.26 1.78
N ARG A 41 -4.98 9.07 2.84
CA ARG A 41 -6.21 9.80 3.18
C ARG A 41 -6.68 10.78 2.11
N ASN A 42 -5.77 11.24 1.25
CA ASN A 42 -6.06 12.18 0.16
C ASN A 42 -6.44 11.48 -1.16
N VAL A 43 -6.43 10.14 -1.18
CA VAL A 43 -6.74 9.34 -2.35
C VAL A 43 -8.24 9.01 -2.39
N ASN A 44 -8.91 9.35 -3.49
CA ASN A 44 -10.37 9.35 -3.57
C ASN A 44 -10.97 8.20 -4.40
N SER A 45 -10.13 7.38 -5.03
CA SER A 45 -10.58 6.25 -5.85
C SER A 45 -9.77 4.98 -5.61
N LYS A 46 -10.39 3.83 -5.87
CA LYS A 46 -9.72 2.52 -5.74
C LYS A 46 -8.49 2.42 -6.65
N SER A 47 -8.60 2.85 -7.91
CA SER A 47 -7.48 2.80 -8.87
C SER A 47 -6.30 3.69 -8.45
N GLU A 48 -6.57 4.86 -7.89
CA GLU A 48 -5.52 5.72 -7.35
C GLU A 48 -4.89 5.11 -6.10
N MET A 49 -5.67 4.43 -5.23
CA MET A 49 -5.13 3.78 -4.03
C MET A 49 -4.20 2.63 -4.38
N ARG A 50 -4.60 1.81 -5.35
CA ARG A 50 -3.75 0.76 -5.91
C ARG A 50 -2.44 1.34 -6.45
N SER A 51 -2.54 2.37 -7.30
CA SER A 51 -1.36 3.06 -7.85
C SER A 51 -0.47 3.66 -6.76
N TYR A 52 -1.08 4.17 -5.68
CA TYR A 52 -0.39 4.70 -4.51
C TYR A 52 0.42 3.61 -3.79
N VAL A 53 -0.20 2.47 -3.48
CA VAL A 53 0.48 1.32 -2.84
C VAL A 53 1.56 0.73 -3.74
N GLU A 54 1.29 0.57 -5.04
CA GLU A 54 2.29 0.09 -5.99
C GLU A 54 3.52 1.02 -6.05
N ASN A 55 3.31 2.34 -5.97
CA ASN A 55 4.40 3.32 -5.93
C ASN A 55 5.26 3.20 -4.66
N ILE A 56 4.67 2.84 -3.52
CA ILE A 56 5.42 2.53 -2.29
C ILE A 56 6.34 1.34 -2.55
N GLY A 57 5.80 0.26 -3.12
CA GLY A 57 6.58 -0.93 -3.47
C GLY A 57 7.74 -0.64 -4.43
N ARG A 58 7.47 0.10 -5.52
CA ARG A 58 8.51 0.52 -6.48
C ARG A 58 9.63 1.32 -5.81
N THR A 59 9.29 2.23 -4.90
CA THR A 59 10.27 3.07 -4.18
C THR A 59 11.10 2.25 -3.19
N ALA A 60 10.49 1.23 -2.59
CA ALA A 60 11.14 0.30 -1.68
C ALA A 60 12.07 -0.71 -2.39
N GLY A 61 12.06 -0.74 -3.74
CA GLY A 61 12.73 -1.80 -4.51
C GLY A 61 12.08 -3.17 -4.33
N VAL A 62 10.83 -3.18 -3.85
CA VAL A 62 10.03 -4.38 -3.68
C VAL A 62 9.24 -4.57 -4.97
N SER A 63 9.53 -5.66 -5.70
CA SER A 63 8.79 -6.02 -6.89
C SER A 63 7.33 -6.23 -6.53
N THR A 64 6.48 -5.28 -6.90
CA THR A 64 5.03 -5.50 -6.92
C THR A 64 4.77 -6.44 -8.08
N GLU A 65 4.89 -7.75 -7.85
CA GLU A 65 4.52 -8.76 -8.85
C GLU A 65 3.01 -8.69 -9.08
N GLU A 66 2.60 -7.77 -9.93
CA GLU A 66 1.32 -7.85 -10.60
C GLU A 66 1.54 -7.93 -12.10
N ASN A 67 1.23 -9.12 -12.61
CA ASN A 67 0.96 -9.37 -14.01
C ASN A 67 -0.08 -8.35 -14.52
N PRO A 68 0.26 -7.43 -15.44
CA PRO A 68 -0.66 -6.40 -15.92
C PRO A 68 -1.88 -6.97 -16.69
N ALA A 69 -1.96 -8.29 -16.87
CA ALA A 69 -3.01 -8.97 -17.64
C ALA A 69 -4.06 -9.72 -16.81
N GLY A 70 -4.02 -9.70 -15.46
CA GLY A 70 -5.10 -10.29 -14.65
C GLY A 70 -5.39 -11.79 -14.89
N ASN A 71 -4.40 -12.57 -15.37
CA ASN A 71 -4.58 -13.99 -15.63
C ASN A 71 -3.63 -14.83 -14.74
N PRO A 72 -4.11 -15.91 -14.08
CA PRO A 72 -3.23 -16.76 -13.30
C PRO A 72 -2.23 -17.47 -14.22
N MET A 73 -0.96 -17.57 -13.78
CA MET A 73 0.01 -18.45 -14.42
C MET A 73 -0.46 -19.89 -14.23
N LYS A 74 -0.82 -20.54 -15.33
CA LYS A 74 -1.04 -21.99 -15.33
C LYS A 74 0.31 -22.66 -15.05
N GLY A 75 0.33 -23.52 -14.04
CA GLY A 75 1.45 -24.42 -13.75
C GLY A 75 1.64 -25.51 -14.80
#